data_AF-A0A8I6S4S8-F1
#
_entry.id   AF-A0A8I6S4S8-F1
#
_cell.length_a   1.000
_cell.length_b   1.000
_cell.length_c   1.000
_cell.angle_alpha   90.00
_cell.angle_beta   90.00
_cell.angle_gamma   90.00
#
_symmetry.space_group_name_H-M   'P 1'
#
loop_
_entity.id
_entity.type
_entity.pdbx_description
1 polymer ?
#
loop_
_entity_poly.entity_id
_entity_poly.type
_entity_poly.pdbx_seq_one_letter_code
_entity_poly.pdbx_strand_id
1 'polypeptide(L)'
;MGKKAQVKQQKSKESEMNKGKEANLDLSKQKRNELNRLIDKLLKVSSIIVGTGKIRDSHVEMEKLLEKIVEIENEVNVGFPSRNRATMKSLTDWMLENGSKIDGVEICEFEGYDYGLRSLKDINQNDLMISVPRKLMMTTEFARKSELEYLMQNDALLAHMPSMSLALFLLLEKFRGNSFWEPYLNSLPSSYNTVMYFTLDELDALKGSPTYEPALKQCQNIARQYGYLYSLFYNSNDAASAILRKVFTYEQYRIFVHTIQLFKH
;
A
#
# COMPACT_ATOMS: atom_id res chain seq x y z
N MET A 1 -12.09 -37.47 5.20
CA MET A 1 -11.67 -36.73 3.99
C MET A 1 -12.49 -35.45 3.71
N GLY A 2 -13.43 -35.01 4.57
CA GLY A 2 -14.33 -33.88 4.28
C GLY A 2 -13.80 -32.45 4.53
N LYS A 3 -12.84 -32.25 5.45
CA LYS A 3 -12.35 -30.89 5.80
C LYS A 3 -11.45 -30.24 4.74
N LYS A 4 -10.69 -31.02 3.97
CA LYS A 4 -9.83 -30.49 2.87
C LYS A 4 -10.63 -30.02 1.66
N ALA A 5 -11.82 -30.59 1.43
CA ALA A 5 -12.70 -30.20 0.32
C ALA A 5 -13.42 -28.87 0.59
N GLN A 6 -13.87 -28.65 1.84
CA GLN A 6 -14.53 -27.41 2.24
C GLN A 6 -13.60 -26.19 2.21
N VAL A 7 -12.35 -26.32 2.68
CA VAL A 7 -11.36 -25.22 2.64
C VAL A 7 -10.97 -24.87 1.19
N LYS A 8 -10.98 -25.84 0.28
CA LYS A 8 -10.67 -25.62 -1.14
C LYS A 8 -11.82 -24.90 -1.87
N GLN A 9 -13.08 -25.22 -1.52
CA GLN A 9 -14.28 -24.53 -2.01
C GLN A 9 -14.47 -23.12 -1.44
N GLN A 10 -13.99 -22.86 -0.21
CA GLN A 10 -14.03 -21.52 0.38
C GLN A 10 -12.98 -20.59 -0.25
N LYS A 11 -11.76 -21.09 -0.49
CA LYS A 11 -10.70 -20.34 -1.19
C LYS A 11 -11.02 -20.07 -2.67
N SER A 12 -11.67 -21.00 -3.37
CA SER A 12 -12.11 -20.75 -4.75
C SER A 12 -13.17 -19.65 -4.81
N LYS A 13 -14.11 -19.65 -3.85
CA LYS A 13 -15.13 -18.59 -3.73
C LYS A 13 -14.53 -17.22 -3.39
N GLU A 14 -13.53 -17.12 -2.50
CA GLU A 14 -12.84 -15.85 -2.22
C GLU A 14 -12.05 -15.33 -3.44
N SER A 15 -11.37 -16.22 -4.17
CA SER A 15 -10.65 -15.84 -5.40
C SER A 15 -11.59 -15.43 -6.55
N GLU A 16 -12.74 -16.08 -6.68
CA GLU A 16 -13.77 -15.71 -7.67
C GLU A 16 -14.51 -14.42 -7.27
N MET A 17 -14.72 -14.19 -5.97
CA MET A 17 -15.34 -12.99 -5.44
C MET A 17 -14.43 -11.76 -5.55
N ASN A 18 -13.10 -11.94 -5.45
CA ASN A 18 -12.14 -10.87 -5.74
C ASN A 18 -12.06 -10.54 -7.24
N LYS A 19 -12.03 -11.56 -8.13
CA LYS A 19 -12.11 -11.35 -9.59
C LYS A 19 -13.44 -10.73 -10.03
N GLY A 20 -14.55 -11.03 -9.33
CA GLY A 20 -15.85 -10.43 -9.58
C GLY A 20 -15.97 -8.97 -9.11
N LYS A 21 -15.25 -8.58 -8.05
CA LYS A 21 -15.19 -7.20 -7.56
C LYS A 21 -14.37 -6.28 -8.46
N GLU A 22 -13.34 -6.79 -9.12
CA GLU A 22 -12.54 -6.03 -10.09
C GLU A 22 -13.37 -5.51 -11.28
N ALA A 23 -14.49 -6.17 -11.62
CA ALA A 23 -15.28 -5.87 -12.80
C ALA A 23 -16.27 -4.70 -12.67
N ASN A 24 -16.53 -4.16 -11.47
CA ASN A 24 -17.47 -3.03 -11.30
C ASN A 24 -17.13 -2.12 -10.11
N LEU A 25 -15.92 -1.52 -10.15
CA LEU A 25 -15.38 -0.60 -9.13
C LEU A 25 -15.85 0.85 -9.34
N ASP A 26 -17.14 1.09 -9.57
CA ASP A 26 -17.65 2.45 -9.83
C ASP A 26 -18.58 2.95 -8.72
N LEU A 27 -18.12 3.98 -7.99
CA LEU A 27 -18.91 4.65 -6.96
C LEU A 27 -20.07 5.44 -7.58
N SER A 28 -21.23 5.42 -6.90
CA SER A 28 -22.37 6.25 -7.30
C SER A 28 -22.00 7.75 -7.30
N LYS A 29 -22.65 8.53 -8.18
CA LYS A 29 -22.41 9.99 -8.25
C LYS A 29 -22.64 10.69 -6.91
N GLN A 30 -23.60 10.22 -6.11
CA GLN A 30 -23.88 10.78 -4.78
C GLN A 30 -22.71 10.53 -3.82
N LYS A 31 -22.22 9.28 -3.76
CA LYS A 31 -21.07 8.91 -2.91
C LYS A 31 -19.79 9.62 -3.33
N ARG A 32 -19.55 9.77 -4.63
CA ARG A 32 -18.42 10.58 -5.13
C ARG A 32 -18.49 12.03 -4.68
N ASN A 33 -19.66 12.66 -4.75
CA ASN A 33 -19.82 14.04 -4.31
C ASN A 33 -19.64 14.19 -2.79
N GLU A 34 -20.09 13.21 -2.01
CA GLU A 34 -19.85 13.14 -0.57
C GLU A 34 -18.36 12.97 -0.27
N LEU A 35 -17.70 12.03 -0.95
CA LEU A 35 -16.27 11.78 -0.82
C LEU A 35 -15.45 13.04 -1.14
N ASN A 36 -15.75 13.74 -2.24
CA ASN A 36 -15.10 15.02 -2.57
C ASN A 36 -15.22 16.05 -1.44
N ARG A 37 -16.40 16.18 -0.83
CA ARG A 37 -16.62 17.11 0.31
C ARG A 37 -15.82 16.70 1.54
N LEU A 38 -15.66 15.40 1.80
CA LEU A 38 -14.85 14.90 2.91
C LEU A 38 -13.36 15.15 2.64
N ILE A 39 -12.89 14.94 1.41
CA ILE A 39 -11.50 15.21 0.99
C ILE A 39 -11.17 16.70 1.13
N ASP A 40 -12.06 17.60 0.72
CA ASP A 40 -11.86 19.05 0.88
C ASP A 40 -11.72 19.44 2.36
N LYS A 41 -12.48 18.81 3.26
CA LYS A 41 -12.36 19.02 4.70
C LYS A 41 -11.06 18.43 5.24
N LEU A 42 -10.69 17.22 4.81
CA LEU A 42 -9.46 16.54 5.19
C LEU A 42 -8.24 17.39 4.83
N LEU A 43 -8.21 17.97 3.63
CA LEU A 43 -7.14 18.86 3.17
C LEU A 43 -7.05 20.13 4.02
N LYS A 44 -8.18 20.71 4.42
CA LYS A 44 -8.19 21.88 5.31
C LYS A 44 -7.60 21.54 6.69
N VAL A 45 -8.05 20.46 7.31
CA VAL A 45 -7.59 20.04 8.65
C VAL A 45 -6.10 19.65 8.62
N SER A 46 -5.67 18.92 7.60
CA SER A 46 -4.30 18.42 7.47
C SER A 46 -3.28 19.47 7.02
N SER A 47 -3.71 20.62 6.48
CA SER A 47 -2.82 21.70 6.03
C SER A 47 -2.57 22.78 7.09
N ILE A 48 -3.33 22.79 8.19
CA ILE A 48 -3.12 23.75 9.27
C ILE A 48 -1.79 23.43 9.97
N ILE A 49 -0.94 24.45 10.12
CA ILE A 49 0.25 24.37 10.99
C ILE A 49 -0.26 24.48 12.43
N VAL A 50 -0.43 23.34 13.08
CA VAL A 50 -0.98 23.27 14.43
C VAL A 50 0.16 23.42 15.45
N GLY A 51 0.00 24.31 16.43
CA GLY A 51 0.91 24.39 17.57
C GLY A 51 0.90 23.10 18.40
N THR A 52 1.97 22.82 19.13
CA THR A 52 2.21 21.56 19.88
C THR A 52 1.05 21.15 20.79
N GLY A 53 0.33 22.11 21.39
CA GLY A 53 -0.83 21.83 22.26
C GLY A 53 -2.14 21.43 21.56
N LYS A 54 -2.29 21.68 20.25
CA LYS A 54 -3.53 21.40 19.50
C LYS A 54 -3.42 20.26 18.49
N ILE A 55 -2.20 19.72 18.30
CA ILE A 55 -1.93 18.70 17.28
C ILE A 55 -2.78 17.42 17.46
N ARG A 56 -3.09 17.07 18.71
CA ARG A 56 -3.95 15.94 19.05
C ARG A 56 -5.39 16.16 18.60
N ASP A 57 -5.96 17.34 18.87
CA ASP A 57 -7.35 17.63 18.49
C ASP A 57 -7.53 17.60 16.98
N SER A 58 -6.56 18.16 16.24
CA SER A 58 -6.54 18.08 14.77
C SER A 58 -6.37 16.65 14.27
N HIS A 59 -5.57 15.81 14.95
CA HIS A 59 -5.46 14.40 14.61
C HIS A 59 -6.78 13.65 14.82
N VAL A 60 -7.47 13.88 15.95
CA VAL A 60 -8.78 13.28 16.22
C VAL A 60 -9.83 13.69 15.18
N GLU A 61 -9.83 14.95 14.76
CA GLU A 61 -10.73 15.42 13.70
C GLU A 61 -10.40 14.77 12.34
N MET A 62 -9.11 14.65 12.02
CA MET A 62 -8.63 13.99 10.81
C MET A 62 -9.00 12.51 10.76
N GLU A 63 -8.80 11.75 11.83
CA GLU A 63 -9.16 10.34 11.91
C GLU A 63 -10.67 10.13 11.69
N LYS A 64 -11.53 10.97 12.29
CA LYS A 64 -12.99 10.92 12.06
C LYS A 64 -13.38 11.19 10.60
N LEU A 65 -12.62 12.01 9.88
CA LEU A 65 -12.84 12.23 8.46
C LEU A 65 -12.38 11.01 7.64
N LEU A 66 -11.23 10.45 7.98
CA LEU A 66 -10.67 9.26 7.33
C LEU A 66 -11.58 8.04 7.52
N GLU A 67 -12.13 7.82 8.72
CA GLU A 67 -13.10 6.74 8.98
C GLU A 67 -14.28 6.80 8.01
N LYS A 68 -14.89 7.99 7.85
CA LYS A 68 -16.01 8.19 6.91
C LYS A 68 -15.60 8.02 5.45
N ILE A 69 -14.39 8.44 5.10
CA ILE A 69 -13.84 8.23 3.76
C ILE A 69 -13.69 6.73 3.49
N VAL A 70 -13.07 5.99 4.41
CA VAL A 70 -12.85 4.54 4.30
C VAL A 70 -14.18 3.78 4.22
N GLU A 71 -15.19 4.19 4.99
CA GLU A 71 -16.54 3.61 4.91
C GLU A 71 -17.14 3.69 3.49
N ILE A 72 -16.97 4.83 2.81
CA ILE A 72 -17.41 5.00 1.42
C ILE A 72 -16.54 4.20 0.45
N GLU A 73 -15.22 4.21 0.66
CA GLU A 73 -14.24 3.55 -0.19
C GLU A 73 -14.28 2.02 -0.13
N ASN A 74 -14.83 1.43 0.94
CA ASN A 74 -14.96 -0.02 1.09
C ASN A 74 -15.71 -0.72 -0.06
N GLU A 75 -16.53 0.01 -0.83
CA GLU A 75 -17.21 -0.51 -2.02
C GLU A 75 -16.26 -0.76 -3.19
N VAL A 76 -15.16 -0.01 -3.26
CA VAL A 76 -14.16 -0.08 -4.33
C VAL A 76 -12.79 -0.55 -3.84
N ASN A 77 -12.62 -0.74 -2.54
CA ASN A 77 -11.38 -1.25 -1.97
C ASN A 77 -11.22 -2.76 -2.25
N VAL A 78 -10.30 -3.06 -3.16
CA VAL A 78 -9.82 -4.43 -3.38
C VAL A 78 -8.66 -4.70 -2.42
N GLY A 79 -8.90 -5.59 -1.45
CA GLY A 79 -7.91 -5.97 -0.45
C GLY A 79 -6.65 -6.64 -1.03
N PHE A 80 -5.70 -6.97 -0.17
CA PHE A 80 -4.54 -7.78 -0.52
C PHE A 80 -4.82 -9.26 -0.23
N PRO A 81 -4.32 -10.19 -1.06
CA PRO A 81 -4.44 -11.60 -0.74
C PRO A 81 -3.67 -11.90 0.55
N SER A 82 -4.19 -12.83 1.36
CA SER A 82 -3.51 -13.23 2.58
C SER A 82 -2.19 -13.94 2.26
N ARG A 83 -1.11 -13.49 2.90
CA ARG A 83 0.20 -14.14 2.81
C ARG A 83 0.09 -15.58 3.30
N ASN A 84 0.53 -16.49 2.46
CA ASN A 84 0.54 -17.91 2.75
C ASN A 84 1.68 -18.61 2.00
N ARG A 85 1.92 -19.88 2.36
CA ARG A 85 2.98 -20.68 1.73
C ARG A 85 2.88 -20.74 0.19
N ALA A 86 1.68 -20.74 -0.38
CA ALA A 86 1.52 -20.77 -1.84
C ALA A 86 1.93 -19.43 -2.48
N THR A 87 1.58 -18.29 -1.87
CA THR A 87 2.03 -16.97 -2.34
C THR A 87 3.55 -16.82 -2.26
N MET A 88 4.19 -17.28 -1.17
CA MET A 88 5.65 -17.23 -1.04
C MET A 88 6.36 -18.16 -2.02
N LYS A 89 5.77 -19.33 -2.28
CA LYS A 89 6.26 -20.23 -3.32
C LYS A 89 6.17 -19.59 -4.70
N SER A 90 5.02 -19.00 -5.04
CA SER A 90 4.82 -18.30 -6.32
C SER A 90 5.82 -17.15 -6.51
N LEU A 91 6.14 -16.41 -5.44
CA LEU A 91 7.18 -15.39 -5.47
C LEU A 91 8.56 -16.00 -5.79
N THR A 92 8.92 -17.08 -5.09
CA THR A 92 10.20 -17.76 -5.27
C THR A 92 10.35 -18.32 -6.69
N ASP A 93 9.33 -19.00 -7.20
CA ASP A 93 9.29 -19.56 -8.55
C ASP A 93 9.47 -18.44 -9.60
N TRP A 94 8.71 -17.35 -9.49
CA TRP A 94 8.82 -16.19 -10.37
C TRP A 94 10.20 -15.52 -10.32
N MET A 95 10.81 -15.42 -9.15
CA MET A 95 12.16 -14.88 -8.99
C MET A 95 13.19 -15.74 -9.73
N LEU A 96 13.13 -17.07 -9.57
CA LEU A 96 14.05 -18.03 -10.21
C LEU A 96 13.88 -18.04 -11.73
N GLU A 97 12.64 -18.09 -12.23
CA GLU A 97 12.34 -18.01 -13.67
C GLU A 97 12.91 -16.75 -14.33
N ASN A 98 13.00 -15.67 -13.55
CA ASN A 98 13.54 -14.41 -14.01
C ASN A 98 15.04 -14.21 -13.76
N GLY A 99 15.77 -15.27 -13.41
CA GLY A 99 17.23 -15.24 -13.28
C GLY A 99 17.73 -14.79 -11.91
N SER A 100 16.88 -14.80 -10.88
CA SER A 100 17.38 -14.71 -9.51
C SER A 100 18.14 -15.97 -9.13
N LYS A 101 19.15 -15.81 -8.29
CA LYS A 101 19.84 -16.94 -7.67
C LYS A 101 19.42 -16.97 -6.21
N ILE A 102 18.92 -18.12 -5.76
CA ILE A 102 18.55 -18.37 -4.37
C ILE A 102 19.21 -19.70 -4.00
N ASP A 103 20.15 -19.67 -3.07
CA ASP A 103 20.90 -20.85 -2.65
C ASP A 103 20.93 -20.95 -1.13
N GLY A 104 20.60 -22.13 -0.61
CA GLY A 104 20.68 -22.44 0.82
C GLY A 104 19.71 -21.69 1.71
N VAL A 105 18.71 -21.00 1.16
CA VAL A 105 17.69 -20.26 1.93
C VAL A 105 16.29 -20.48 1.36
N GLU A 106 15.28 -20.36 2.22
CA GLU A 106 13.88 -20.39 1.84
C GLU A 106 13.08 -19.33 2.62
N ILE A 107 11.92 -18.95 2.08
CA ILE A 107 10.97 -18.08 2.78
C ILE A 107 10.11 -18.93 3.71
N CYS A 108 10.13 -18.64 5.00
CA CYS A 108 9.38 -19.36 6.02
C CYS A 108 8.70 -18.40 7.01
N GLU A 109 7.64 -18.85 7.67
CA GLU A 109 6.95 -18.10 8.71
C GLU A 109 7.63 -18.35 10.05
N PHE A 110 7.91 -17.27 10.78
CA PHE A 110 8.49 -17.27 12.11
C PHE A 110 7.46 -16.75 13.10
N GLU A 111 7.26 -17.49 14.18
CA GLU A 111 6.35 -17.09 15.25
C GLU A 111 6.76 -15.73 15.83
N GLY A 112 5.85 -14.76 15.81
CA GLY A 112 6.08 -13.39 16.26
C GLY A 112 6.76 -12.44 15.25
N TYR A 113 7.32 -12.94 14.15
CA TYR A 113 8.04 -12.14 13.15
C TYR A 113 7.47 -12.24 11.73
N ASP A 114 6.43 -13.07 11.53
CA ASP A 114 5.80 -13.34 10.23
C ASP A 114 6.82 -13.97 9.24
N TYR A 115 6.68 -13.76 7.93
CA TYR A 115 7.60 -14.32 6.94
C TYR A 115 8.99 -13.70 6.98
N GLY A 116 10.01 -14.56 6.99
CA GLY A 116 11.42 -14.21 6.87
C GLY A 116 12.20 -15.26 6.08
N LEU A 117 13.53 -15.14 6.08
CA LEU A 117 14.43 -16.08 5.43
C LEU A 117 14.98 -17.09 6.43
N ARG A 118 14.85 -18.39 6.12
CA ARG A 118 15.43 -19.50 6.87
C ARG A 118 16.57 -20.13 6.07
N SER A 119 17.70 -20.35 6.72
CA SER A 119 18.81 -21.12 6.15
C SER A 119 18.49 -22.62 6.11
N LEU A 120 18.80 -23.27 5.00
CA LEU A 120 18.67 -24.72 4.78
C LEU A 120 20.01 -25.47 4.95
N LYS A 121 21.11 -24.73 5.00
CA LYS A 121 22.48 -25.21 5.17
C LYS A 121 23.26 -24.21 6.01
N ASP A 122 24.44 -24.62 6.47
CA ASP A 122 25.38 -23.69 7.10
C ASP A 122 25.83 -22.64 6.08
N ILE A 123 25.80 -21.37 6.49
CA ILE A 123 26.13 -20.22 5.64
C ILE A 123 27.35 -19.54 6.25
N ASN A 124 28.41 -19.43 5.45
CA ASN A 124 29.63 -18.75 5.87
C ASN A 124 29.58 -17.27 5.53
N GLN A 125 30.45 -16.49 6.17
CA GLN A 125 30.62 -15.09 5.83
C GLN A 125 31.02 -14.96 4.35
N ASN A 126 30.37 -14.05 3.63
CA ASN A 126 30.53 -13.77 2.19
C ASN A 126 29.89 -14.79 1.22
N ASP A 127 29.11 -15.76 1.71
CA ASP A 127 28.33 -16.63 0.82
C ASP A 127 27.22 -15.85 0.10
N LEU A 128 27.15 -16.00 -1.23
CA LEU A 128 26.08 -15.41 -2.03
C LEU A 128 24.80 -16.22 -1.90
N MET A 129 23.94 -15.83 -0.96
CA MET A 129 22.64 -16.48 -0.73
C MET A 129 21.60 -16.09 -1.77
N ILE A 130 21.48 -14.79 -2.06
CA ILE A 130 20.42 -14.24 -2.91
C ILE A 130 21.02 -13.21 -3.86
N SER A 131 20.69 -13.31 -5.15
CA SER A 131 20.95 -12.30 -6.17
C SER A 131 19.65 -11.98 -6.90
N VAL A 132 19.24 -10.72 -6.91
CA VAL A 132 18.00 -10.25 -7.55
C VAL A 132 18.33 -9.38 -8.76
N PRO A 133 18.01 -9.81 -10.00
CA PRO A 133 18.16 -8.99 -11.20
C PRO A 133 17.36 -7.68 -11.13
N ARG A 134 17.94 -6.59 -11.64
CA ARG A 134 17.32 -5.26 -11.63
C ARG A 134 15.94 -5.21 -12.28
N LYS A 135 15.67 -6.07 -13.28
CA LYS A 135 14.35 -6.16 -13.94
C LYS A 135 13.21 -6.57 -12.99
N LEU A 136 13.52 -7.26 -11.88
CA LEU A 136 12.53 -7.65 -10.88
C LEU A 136 12.24 -6.53 -9.86
N MET A 137 13.09 -5.50 -9.80
CA MET A 137 12.91 -4.39 -8.89
C MET A 137 11.84 -3.43 -9.42
N MET A 138 10.94 -2.99 -8.55
CA MET A 138 10.06 -1.86 -8.84
C MET A 138 10.83 -0.57 -8.53
N THR A 139 11.06 0.26 -9.55
CA THR A 139 11.89 1.46 -9.44
C THR A 139 11.19 2.68 -10.01
N THR A 140 11.64 3.87 -9.62
CA THR A 140 11.12 5.12 -10.19
C THR A 140 11.46 5.27 -11.68
N GLU A 141 12.45 4.53 -12.20
CA GLU A 141 12.71 4.46 -13.64
C GLU A 141 11.56 3.74 -14.37
N PHE A 142 11.07 2.63 -13.82
CA PHE A 142 9.90 1.95 -14.37
C PHE A 142 8.63 2.78 -14.22
N ALA A 143 8.46 3.47 -13.08
CA ALA A 143 7.34 4.39 -12.88
C ALA A 143 7.30 5.49 -13.96
N ARG A 144 8.44 6.08 -14.32
CA ARG A 144 8.52 7.09 -15.40
C ARG A 144 8.22 6.56 -16.80
N LYS A 145 8.32 5.25 -17.01
CA LYS A 145 7.99 4.59 -18.29
C LYS A 145 6.57 3.99 -18.30
N SER A 146 5.79 4.28 -17.27
CA SER A 146 4.40 3.83 -17.11
C SER A 146 3.43 4.97 -17.40
N GLU A 147 2.14 4.73 -17.19
CA GLU A 147 1.06 5.71 -17.30
C GLU A 147 1.27 6.93 -16.37
N LEU A 148 2.15 6.82 -15.35
CA LEU A 148 2.54 7.92 -14.47
C LEU A 148 3.49 8.93 -15.10
N GLU A 149 4.06 8.68 -16.29
CA GLU A 149 5.06 9.56 -16.91
C GLU A 149 4.61 11.03 -16.90
N TYR A 150 3.40 11.28 -17.40
CA TYR A 150 2.84 12.63 -17.49
C TYR A 150 2.74 13.29 -16.10
N LEU A 151 2.19 12.57 -15.12
CA LEU A 151 2.03 13.10 -13.76
C LEU A 151 3.39 13.36 -13.10
N MET A 152 4.36 12.47 -13.26
CA MET A 152 5.70 12.63 -12.70
C MET A 152 6.50 13.79 -13.31
N GLN A 153 6.14 14.22 -14.52
CA GLN A 153 6.76 15.37 -15.19
C GLN A 153 6.06 16.70 -14.87
N ASN A 154 4.73 16.69 -14.73
CA ASN A 154 3.91 17.90 -14.66
C ASN A 154 3.42 18.25 -13.25
N ASP A 155 3.43 17.29 -12.31
CA ASP A 155 3.08 17.53 -10.91
C ASP A 155 4.33 17.74 -10.05
N ALA A 156 4.39 18.89 -9.36
CA ALA A 156 5.56 19.26 -8.56
C ALA A 156 5.82 18.28 -7.40
N LEU A 157 4.78 17.76 -6.75
CA LEU A 157 4.96 16.81 -5.65
C LEU A 157 5.48 15.46 -6.16
N LEU A 158 4.94 14.93 -7.25
CA LEU A 158 5.40 13.67 -7.84
C LEU A 158 6.78 13.77 -8.47
N ALA A 159 7.17 14.94 -8.99
CA ALA A 159 8.52 15.19 -9.50
C ALA A 159 9.57 15.16 -8.37
N HIS A 160 9.24 15.71 -7.20
CA HIS A 160 10.18 15.86 -6.08
C HIS A 160 10.08 14.78 -4.99
N MET A 161 9.03 13.95 -5.00
CA MET A 161 8.84 12.87 -4.01
C MET A 161 8.84 11.48 -4.67
N PRO A 162 10.02 10.88 -4.95
CA PRO A 162 10.15 9.56 -5.58
C PRO A 162 9.38 8.43 -4.87
N SER A 163 9.25 8.50 -3.54
CA SER A 163 8.48 7.50 -2.78
C SER A 163 6.98 7.57 -3.05
N MET A 164 6.45 8.76 -3.33
CA MET A 164 5.05 8.92 -3.69
C MET A 164 4.79 8.36 -5.09
N SER A 165 5.66 8.67 -6.04
CA SER A 165 5.58 8.12 -7.41
C SER A 165 5.69 6.60 -7.40
N LEU A 166 6.59 6.05 -6.57
CA LEU A 166 6.72 4.61 -6.43
C LEU A 166 5.47 3.98 -5.78
N ALA A 167 4.86 4.62 -4.77
CA ALA A 167 3.62 4.12 -4.15
C ALA A 167 2.47 4.04 -5.18
N LEU A 168 2.34 5.06 -6.02
CA LEU A 168 1.37 5.07 -7.12
C LEU A 168 1.69 4.01 -8.17
N PHE A 169 2.97 3.78 -8.46
CA PHE A 169 3.38 2.74 -9.40
C PHE A 169 2.99 1.34 -8.89
N LEU A 170 3.23 1.04 -7.61
CA LEU A 170 2.77 -0.21 -6.99
C LEU A 170 1.25 -0.38 -7.09
N LEU A 171 0.51 0.71 -6.88
CA LEU A 171 -0.94 0.71 -7.00
C LEU A 171 -1.41 0.46 -8.43
N LEU A 172 -0.82 1.10 -9.42
CA LEU A 172 -1.16 0.85 -10.83
C LEU A 172 -0.89 -0.59 -11.24
N GLU A 173 0.26 -1.13 -10.85
CA GLU A 173 0.61 -2.53 -11.12
C GLU A 173 -0.34 -3.50 -10.42
N LYS A 174 -0.81 -3.19 -9.20
CA LYS A 174 -1.81 -4.02 -8.49
C LYS A 174 -3.10 -4.17 -9.30
N PHE A 175 -3.54 -3.11 -9.96
CA PHE A 175 -4.76 -3.11 -10.77
C PHE A 175 -4.52 -3.41 -12.25
N ARG A 176 -3.27 -3.68 -12.64
CA ARG A 176 -2.93 -4.17 -13.96
C ARG A 176 -3.19 -5.67 -13.99
N GLY A 177 -4.25 -6.08 -14.67
CA GLY A 177 -4.70 -7.48 -14.71
C GLY A 177 -3.65 -8.52 -15.16
N ASN A 178 -2.56 -8.09 -15.81
CA ASN A 178 -1.41 -8.93 -16.18
C ASN A 178 -0.09 -8.29 -15.74
N SER A 179 0.03 -7.87 -14.48
CA SER A 179 1.28 -7.25 -13.99
C SER A 179 2.42 -8.26 -13.93
N PHE A 180 3.58 -7.87 -14.44
CA PHE A 180 4.83 -8.64 -14.29
C PHE A 180 5.21 -8.84 -12.81
N TRP A 181 4.85 -7.89 -11.94
CA TRP A 181 5.17 -7.91 -10.51
C TRP A 181 4.04 -8.50 -9.65
N GLU A 182 3.02 -9.12 -10.24
CA GLU A 182 1.90 -9.71 -9.51
C GLU A 182 2.36 -10.67 -8.37
N PRO A 183 3.32 -11.59 -8.57
CA PRO A 183 3.79 -12.47 -7.50
C PRO A 183 4.41 -11.72 -6.32
N TYR A 184 5.10 -10.60 -6.59
CA TYR A 184 5.64 -9.71 -5.57
C TYR A 184 4.53 -8.95 -4.84
N LEU A 185 3.59 -8.34 -5.56
CA LEU A 185 2.48 -7.58 -4.97
C LEU A 185 1.58 -8.47 -4.10
N ASN A 186 1.34 -9.72 -4.53
CA ASN A 186 0.57 -10.70 -3.77
C ASN A 186 1.32 -11.25 -2.54
N SER A 187 2.63 -11.03 -2.46
CA SER A 187 3.45 -11.41 -1.31
C SER A 187 3.51 -10.34 -0.22
N LEU A 188 3.05 -9.12 -0.51
CA LEU A 188 3.11 -8.00 0.43
C LEU A 188 2.19 -8.23 1.65
N PRO A 189 2.58 -7.72 2.84
CA PRO A 189 1.69 -7.69 4.00
C PRO A 189 0.41 -6.88 3.71
N SER A 190 -0.71 -7.32 4.27
CA SER A 190 -1.98 -6.59 4.21
C SER A 190 -2.09 -5.48 5.28
N SER A 191 -1.20 -5.49 6.28
CA SER A 191 -1.12 -4.50 7.35
C SER A 191 0.29 -4.40 7.90
N TYR A 192 0.58 -3.30 8.61
CA TYR A 192 1.87 -3.03 9.24
C TYR A 192 1.67 -2.57 10.69
N ASN A 193 2.67 -2.76 11.54
CA ASN A 193 2.66 -2.30 12.94
C ASN A 193 3.37 -0.94 13.07
N THR A 194 2.95 0.04 12.27
CA THR A 194 3.51 1.40 12.27
C THR A 194 2.54 2.37 12.92
N VAL A 195 3.03 3.56 13.30
CA VAL A 195 2.25 4.58 14.03
C VAL A 195 0.93 5.01 13.39
N MET A 196 0.74 4.78 12.09
CA MET A 196 -0.51 5.07 11.37
C MET A 196 -1.59 3.99 11.52
N TYR A 197 -1.24 2.84 12.09
CA TYR A 197 -2.19 1.79 12.47
C TYR A 197 -2.47 1.79 13.98
N PHE A 198 -1.83 2.70 14.72
CA PHE A 198 -2.05 2.82 16.15
C PHE A 198 -3.43 3.46 16.39
N THR A 199 -4.12 2.91 17.36
CA THR A 199 -5.29 3.55 17.96
C THR A 199 -4.91 4.87 18.63
N LEU A 200 -5.91 5.72 18.88
CA LEU A 200 -5.69 6.95 19.64
C LEU A 200 -5.07 6.71 21.02
N ASP A 201 -5.41 5.58 21.67
CA ASP A 201 -4.87 5.22 22.98
C ASP A 201 -3.39 4.80 22.89
N GLU A 202 -3.01 4.06 21.86
CA GLU A 202 -1.60 3.68 21.60
C GLU A 202 -0.75 4.89 21.22
N LEU A 203 -1.29 5.84 20.43
CA LEU A 203 -0.62 7.10 20.16
C LEU A 203 -0.50 7.95 21.43
N ASP A 204 -1.54 8.00 22.26
CA ASP A 204 -1.53 8.73 23.51
C ASP A 204 -0.53 8.13 24.53
N ALA A 205 -0.22 6.83 24.45
CA ALA A 205 0.84 6.22 25.23
C ALA A 205 2.23 6.76 24.89
N LEU A 206 2.42 7.35 23.71
CA LEU A 206 3.66 8.03 23.34
C LEU A 206 3.77 9.44 23.93
N LYS A 207 2.71 10.01 24.52
CA LYS A 207 2.74 11.38 25.08
C LYS A 207 3.91 11.57 26.04
N GLY A 208 4.61 12.70 25.89
CA GLY A 208 5.82 13.01 26.67
C GLY A 208 7.11 12.41 26.11
N SER A 209 7.02 11.49 25.14
CA SER A 209 8.18 11.03 24.38
C SER A 209 8.53 11.99 23.23
N PRO A 210 9.80 12.02 22.77
CA PRO A 210 10.19 12.78 21.58
C PRO A 210 9.56 12.25 20.28
N THR A 211 8.93 11.07 20.29
CA THR A 211 8.34 10.43 19.12
C THR A 211 6.85 10.74 18.93
N TYR A 212 6.17 11.32 19.92
CA TYR A 212 4.74 11.62 19.85
C TYR A 212 4.39 12.60 18.72
N GLU A 213 4.99 13.79 18.73
CA GLU A 213 4.71 14.79 17.70
C GLU A 213 5.13 14.35 16.29
N PRO A 214 6.31 13.73 16.09
CA PRO A 214 6.66 13.15 14.80
C PRO A 214 5.65 12.12 14.28
N ALA A 215 5.13 11.25 15.14
CA ALA A 215 4.12 10.26 14.76
C ALA A 215 2.83 10.94 14.25
N LEU A 216 2.29 11.91 15.00
CA LEU A 216 1.10 12.65 14.58
C LEU A 216 1.32 13.44 13.28
N LYS A 217 2.48 14.09 13.13
CA LYS A 217 2.87 14.78 11.89
C LYS A 217 2.99 13.81 10.71
N GLN A 218 3.46 12.59 10.94
CA GLN A 218 3.53 11.56 9.91
C GLN A 218 2.13 11.15 9.43
N CYS A 219 1.20 10.89 10.35
CA CYS A 219 -0.21 10.62 10.02
C CYS A 219 -0.83 11.79 9.24
N GLN A 220 -0.64 13.03 9.73
CA GLN A 220 -1.13 14.24 9.07
C GLN A 220 -0.57 14.40 7.65
N ASN A 221 0.73 14.16 7.47
CA ASN A 221 1.38 14.26 6.17
C ASN A 221 0.80 13.27 5.16
N ILE A 222 0.55 12.03 5.57
CA ILE A 222 0.04 11.00 4.66
C ILE A 222 -1.44 11.21 4.33
N ALA A 223 -2.25 11.64 5.29
CA ALA A 223 -3.62 12.06 5.04
C ALA A 223 -3.69 13.23 4.04
N ARG A 224 -2.79 14.23 4.20
CA ARG A 224 -2.68 15.36 3.26
C ARG A 224 -2.26 14.92 1.86
N GLN A 225 -1.26 14.04 1.77
CA GLN A 225 -0.80 13.50 0.49
C GLN A 225 -1.91 12.72 -0.22
N TYR A 226 -2.64 11.87 0.50
CA TYR A 226 -3.79 11.16 -0.03
C TYR A 226 -4.85 12.13 -0.56
N GLY A 227 -5.26 13.13 0.24
CA GLY A 227 -6.25 14.11 -0.18
C GLY A 227 -5.81 14.90 -1.42
N TYR A 228 -4.53 15.29 -1.49
CA TYR A 228 -3.96 15.99 -2.64
C TYR A 228 -4.02 15.13 -3.90
N LEU A 229 -3.55 13.88 -3.81
CA LEU A 229 -3.52 12.95 -4.93
C LEU A 229 -4.93 12.61 -5.41
N TYR A 230 -5.88 12.45 -4.48
CA TYR A 230 -7.28 12.25 -4.81
C TYR A 230 -7.82 13.42 -5.65
N SER A 231 -7.61 14.65 -5.19
CA SER A 231 -8.02 15.86 -5.93
C SER A 231 -7.31 15.97 -7.28
N LEU A 232 -6.02 15.62 -7.35
CA LEU A 232 -5.25 15.59 -8.60
C LEU A 232 -5.88 14.63 -9.61
N PHE A 233 -6.17 13.39 -9.23
CA PHE A 233 -6.74 12.39 -10.14
C PHE A 233 -8.19 12.71 -10.53
N TYR A 234 -8.93 13.42 -9.67
CA TYR A 234 -10.27 13.88 -9.99
C TYR A 234 -10.28 15.01 -11.02
N ASN A 235 -9.30 15.92 -10.97
CA ASN A 235 -9.26 17.10 -11.83
C ASN A 235 -8.48 16.88 -13.14
N SER A 236 -7.56 15.92 -13.17
CA SER A 236 -6.74 15.61 -14.35
C SER A 236 -7.38 14.57 -15.26
N ASN A 237 -7.12 14.63 -16.58
CA ASN A 237 -7.65 13.71 -17.59
C ASN A 237 -6.58 12.81 -18.24
N ASP A 238 -5.43 12.65 -17.59
CA ASP A 238 -4.36 11.76 -18.06
C ASP A 238 -4.67 10.27 -17.84
N ALA A 239 -3.87 9.41 -18.47
CA ALA A 239 -4.06 7.96 -18.45
C ALA A 239 -4.01 7.37 -17.04
N ALA A 240 -3.05 7.79 -16.20
CA ALA A 240 -2.95 7.31 -14.82
C ALA A 240 -4.14 7.78 -13.99
N SER A 241 -4.52 9.06 -14.08
CA SER A 241 -5.69 9.60 -13.38
C SER A 241 -6.99 8.91 -13.76
N ALA A 242 -7.15 8.48 -15.02
CA ALA A 242 -8.34 7.74 -15.46
C ALA A 242 -8.48 6.36 -14.77
N ILE A 243 -7.35 5.68 -14.52
CA ILE A 243 -7.29 4.41 -13.80
C ILE A 243 -7.46 4.66 -12.30
N LEU A 244 -6.62 5.53 -11.73
CA LEU A 244 -6.53 5.78 -10.30
C LEU A 244 -7.84 6.34 -9.72
N ARG A 245 -8.61 7.14 -10.46
CA ARG A 245 -9.92 7.64 -9.99
C ARG A 245 -10.93 6.54 -9.64
N LYS A 246 -10.76 5.33 -10.17
CA LYS A 246 -11.65 4.18 -9.88
C LYS A 246 -11.17 3.35 -8.70
N VAL A 247 -9.87 3.29 -8.48
CA VAL A 247 -9.24 2.31 -7.58
C VAL A 247 -8.49 2.94 -6.40
N PHE A 248 -8.16 4.23 -6.46
CA PHE A 248 -7.38 4.93 -5.44
C PHE A 248 -8.20 5.10 -4.16
N THR A 249 -7.76 4.40 -3.10
CA THR A 249 -8.35 4.47 -1.77
C THR A 249 -7.30 4.81 -0.72
N TYR A 250 -7.74 5.38 0.41
CA TYR A 250 -6.86 5.72 1.52
C TYR A 250 -6.12 4.49 2.05
N GLU A 251 -6.83 3.37 2.22
CA GLU A 251 -6.26 2.11 2.72
C GLU A 251 -5.12 1.59 1.84
N GLN A 252 -5.31 1.58 0.53
CA GLN A 252 -4.28 1.10 -0.39
C GLN A 252 -3.10 2.06 -0.47
N TYR A 253 -3.37 3.36 -0.51
CA TYR A 253 -2.31 4.36 -0.48
C TYR A 253 -1.47 4.24 0.80
N ARG A 254 -2.13 4.10 1.95
CA ARG A 254 -1.51 3.87 3.24
C ARG A 254 -0.59 2.66 3.19
N ILE A 255 -1.07 1.49 2.73
CA ILE A 255 -0.26 0.27 2.63
C ILE A 255 1.01 0.50 1.79
N PHE A 256 0.88 1.06 0.59
CA PHE A 256 2.04 1.21 -0.31
C PHE A 256 3.06 2.24 0.16
N VAL A 257 2.61 3.35 0.75
CA VAL A 257 3.53 4.33 1.35
C VAL A 257 4.35 3.67 2.48
N HIS A 258 3.71 2.83 3.30
CA HIS A 258 4.39 2.10 4.36
C HIS A 258 5.39 1.08 3.82
N THR A 259 4.96 0.28 2.84
CA THR A 259 5.85 -0.67 2.15
C THR A 259 7.15 0.03 1.78
N ILE A 260 7.07 1.22 1.17
CA ILE A 260 8.25 1.96 0.72
C ILE A 260 9.04 2.57 1.88
N GLN A 261 8.38 3.04 2.94
CA GLN A 261 9.07 3.61 4.11
C GLN A 261 9.88 2.56 4.87
N LEU A 262 9.40 1.31 4.96
CA LEU A 262 10.13 0.23 5.63
C LEU A 262 11.42 -0.17 4.89
N PHE A 263 11.46 -0.03 3.56
CA PHE A 263 12.65 -0.34 2.76
C PHE A 263 13.67 0.80 2.64
N LYS A 264 13.43 1.96 3.29
CA LYS A 264 14.35 3.12 3.25
C LYS A 264 15.41 3.13 4.34
N HIS A 265 15.39 2.18 5.27
CA HIS A 265 16.31 2.06 6.39
C HIS A 265 17.19 0.83 6.23
#